data_AF-A0A3M7SV37-F1
#
_entry.id   AF-A0A3M7SV37-F1
#
_cell.length_a   1.000
_cell.length_b   1.000
_cell.length_c   1.000
_cell.angle_alpha   90.00
_cell.angle_beta   90.00
_cell.angle_gamma   90.00
#
_symmetry.space_group_name_H-M   'P 1'
#
loop_
_entity.id
_entity.type
_entity.pdbx_description
1 polymer ?
#
loop_
_entity_poly.entity_id
_entity_poly.type
_entity_poly.pdbx_seq_one_letter_code
_entity_poly.pdbx_strand_id
1 'polypeptide(L)'
;SYIHHNHTHLHDRLSNLLEWIKRTTPWLENRTTDNTLPGTQQKLSEFRDYRRVHKPPRLEQKAKLETDFNTLQTKLRLSNRPAYLPSEGKLVSDISNAWKGLEFAERGFEEWLLSELMRLERLDHLAKKFKHKCDIHESWAGGKEQLLQAHDFKRCKLNDLKALIKKHEAFESDLAAHQDRVEQIAAIAQELNALDYHDAASVNARCESICRNWDLLGSLTSKRRVALEEAERILEHQHGLQIADNPYTSIEASELHAKWTEVQHLVPVRDQTLQGEMNKQKQNDSLRILFAQKANVAGPWIERQHDQIASVAVNMQGGLEQQLQRLRTMEQGLGQYKPNIDELENINKEIQEAMIFENRHTGYTMETIRVGWEQLGVSIARNINEVENQILTRDSKGISEEQMNEFRMSFNHFDKSRTRRLEPKEFRSCLISLGYNIRDDKQVG
;
A
#
# COMPACT_ATOMS: atom_id res chain seq x y z
N SER A 1 -80.22 6.51 -101.94
CA SER A 1 -79.11 5.58 -101.67
C SER A 1 -77.93 6.27 -100.95
N TYR A 2 -77.33 7.33 -101.50
CA TYR A 2 -76.13 8.00 -100.94
C TYR A 2 -76.29 8.59 -99.51
N ILE A 3 -77.46 9.15 -99.18
CA ILE A 3 -77.73 9.75 -97.87
C ILE A 3 -77.95 8.67 -96.79
N HIS A 4 -78.63 7.58 -97.14
CA HIS A 4 -78.83 6.45 -96.22
C HIS A 4 -77.49 5.80 -95.85
N HIS A 5 -76.61 5.58 -96.84
CA HIS A 5 -75.25 5.07 -96.61
C HIS A 5 -74.41 5.96 -95.69
N ASN A 6 -74.50 7.29 -95.83
CA ASN A 6 -73.81 8.24 -94.95
C ASN A 6 -74.38 8.24 -93.52
N HIS A 7 -75.68 8.03 -93.34
CA HIS A 7 -76.30 7.94 -92.01
C HIS A 7 -75.85 6.67 -91.28
N THR A 8 -75.85 5.52 -91.97
CA THR A 8 -75.43 4.23 -91.38
C THR A 8 -73.95 4.23 -91.02
N HIS A 9 -73.09 4.79 -91.88
CA HIS A 9 -71.65 4.89 -91.64
C HIS A 9 -71.29 5.84 -90.50
N LEU A 10 -72.02 6.96 -90.35
CA LEU A 10 -71.86 7.85 -89.19
C LEU A 10 -72.29 7.15 -87.90
N HIS A 11 -73.45 6.49 -87.90
CA HIS A 11 -73.97 5.75 -86.75
C HIS A 11 -73.02 4.61 -86.30
N ASP A 12 -72.44 3.87 -87.24
CA ASP A 12 -71.47 2.81 -86.94
C ASP A 12 -70.19 3.38 -86.31
N ARG A 13 -69.63 4.45 -86.87
CA ARG A 13 -68.44 5.11 -86.31
C ARG A 13 -68.70 5.75 -84.93
N LEU A 14 -69.88 6.33 -84.70
CA LEU A 14 -70.30 6.84 -83.39
C LEU A 14 -70.41 5.70 -82.36
N SER A 15 -71.01 4.56 -82.75
CA SER A 15 -71.18 3.40 -81.88
C SER A 15 -69.82 2.80 -81.48
N ASN A 16 -68.91 2.63 -82.44
CA ASN A 16 -67.57 2.13 -82.21
C ASN A 16 -66.76 3.00 -81.23
N LEU A 17 -66.87 4.34 -81.33
CA LEU A 17 -66.17 5.24 -80.42
C LEU A 17 -66.76 5.20 -79.00
N LEU A 18 -68.10 5.20 -78.88
CA LEU A 18 -68.76 5.10 -77.58
C LEU A 18 -68.49 3.76 -76.89
N GLU A 19 -68.47 2.66 -77.64
CA GLU A 19 -68.13 1.34 -77.12
C GLU A 19 -66.67 1.29 -76.65
N TRP A 20 -65.75 1.88 -77.41
CA TRP A 20 -64.35 2.00 -76.98
C TRP A 20 -64.21 2.80 -75.68
N ILE A 21 -64.90 3.94 -75.54
CA ILE A 21 -64.91 4.73 -74.30
C ILE A 21 -65.47 3.87 -73.15
N LYS A 22 -66.64 3.26 -73.33
CA LYS A 22 -67.28 2.40 -72.31
C LYS A 22 -66.40 1.23 -71.87
N ARG A 23 -65.59 0.66 -72.77
CA ARG A 23 -64.65 -0.42 -72.44
C ARG A 23 -63.38 0.08 -71.76
N THR A 24 -62.94 1.30 -72.07
CA THR A 24 -61.67 1.87 -71.58
C THR A 24 -61.83 2.52 -70.20
N THR A 25 -62.99 3.14 -69.93
CA THR A 25 -63.26 3.81 -68.64
C THR A 25 -63.04 2.90 -67.42
N PRO A 26 -63.54 1.65 -67.37
CA PRO A 26 -63.29 0.77 -66.22
C PRO A 26 -61.81 0.43 -65.99
N TRP A 27 -61.02 0.34 -67.06
CA TRP A 27 -59.57 0.14 -66.94
C TRP A 27 -58.88 1.37 -66.30
N LEU A 28 -59.30 2.58 -66.70
CA LEU A 28 -58.84 3.84 -66.10
C LEU A 28 -59.43 4.10 -64.71
N GLU A 29 -60.49 3.44 -64.30
CA GLU A 29 -61.07 3.53 -62.95
C GLU A 29 -60.49 2.47 -62.01
N ASN A 30 -59.78 1.47 -62.54
CA ASN A 30 -59.13 0.45 -61.73
C ASN A 30 -57.98 1.06 -60.91
N ARG A 31 -58.07 0.99 -59.58
CA ARG A 31 -57.08 1.50 -58.61
C ARG A 31 -56.36 0.37 -57.86
N THR A 32 -56.32 -0.83 -58.43
CA THR A 32 -55.61 -1.97 -57.81
C THR A 32 -54.13 -1.96 -58.20
N THR A 33 -53.24 -2.32 -57.30
CA THR A 33 -51.84 -2.69 -57.59
C THR A 33 -51.52 -4.04 -56.96
N ASP A 34 -50.43 -4.65 -57.40
CA ASP A 34 -49.79 -5.78 -56.71
C ASP A 34 -48.93 -5.32 -55.52
N ASN A 35 -48.99 -4.03 -55.16
CA ASN A 35 -48.18 -3.38 -54.14
C ASN A 35 -46.66 -3.52 -54.39
N THR A 36 -46.25 -3.68 -55.66
CA THR A 36 -44.83 -3.75 -56.03
C THR A 36 -44.42 -2.58 -56.93
N LEU A 37 -43.20 -2.10 -56.73
CA LEU A 37 -42.62 -1.04 -57.56
C LEU A 37 -42.51 -1.47 -59.04
N PRO A 38 -42.02 -2.68 -59.38
CA PRO A 38 -41.99 -3.13 -60.78
C PRO A 38 -43.39 -3.25 -61.42
N GLY A 39 -44.38 -3.76 -60.69
CA GLY A 39 -45.75 -3.87 -61.18
C GLY A 39 -46.39 -2.51 -61.46
N THR A 40 -46.15 -1.52 -60.60
CA THR A 40 -46.64 -0.15 -60.78
C THR A 40 -45.91 0.58 -61.92
N GLN A 41 -44.61 0.35 -62.08
CA GLN A 41 -43.83 0.84 -63.23
C GLN A 41 -44.33 0.26 -64.56
N GLN A 42 -44.71 -1.02 -64.58
CA GLN A 42 -45.33 -1.64 -65.75
C GLN A 42 -46.66 -0.96 -66.10
N LYS A 43 -47.54 -0.72 -65.13
CA LYS A 43 -48.81 0.02 -65.34
C LYS A 43 -48.58 1.43 -65.87
N LEU A 44 -47.53 2.11 -65.42
CA LEU A 44 -47.12 3.40 -65.97
C LEU A 44 -46.66 3.31 -67.43
N SER A 45 -45.94 2.24 -67.79
CA SER A 45 -45.59 1.98 -69.18
C SER A 45 -46.83 1.75 -70.05
N GLU A 46 -47.77 0.92 -69.60
CA GLU A 46 -49.05 0.66 -70.28
C GLU A 46 -49.87 1.94 -70.45
N PHE A 47 -49.93 2.80 -69.43
CA PHE A 47 -50.60 4.09 -69.51
C PHE A 47 -49.95 5.07 -70.49
N ARG A 48 -48.61 5.09 -70.52
CA ARG A 48 -47.85 5.90 -71.49
C ARG A 48 -48.12 5.42 -72.92
N ASP A 49 -48.16 4.11 -73.14
CA ASP A 49 -48.49 3.52 -74.43
C ASP A 49 -49.93 3.85 -74.87
N TYR A 50 -50.89 3.71 -73.95
CA TYR A 50 -52.27 4.17 -74.15
C TYR A 50 -52.34 5.64 -74.61
N ARG A 51 -51.65 6.56 -73.92
CA ARG A 51 -51.64 7.98 -74.26
C ARG A 51 -50.93 8.31 -75.56
N ARG A 52 -49.89 7.56 -75.93
CA ARG A 52 -49.05 7.83 -77.11
C ARG A 52 -49.55 7.17 -78.39
N VAL A 53 -50.12 5.97 -78.29
CA VAL A 53 -50.44 5.12 -79.44
C VAL A 53 -51.94 4.94 -79.59
N HIS A 54 -52.65 4.59 -78.51
CA HIS A 54 -54.06 4.16 -78.59
C HIS A 54 -55.08 5.31 -78.54
N LYS A 55 -54.84 6.35 -77.74
CA LYS A 55 -55.74 7.51 -77.58
C LYS A 55 -55.74 8.49 -78.77
N PRO A 56 -54.59 8.89 -79.35
CA PRO A 56 -54.54 9.88 -80.44
C PRO A 56 -55.46 9.58 -81.64
N PRO A 57 -55.50 8.36 -82.21
CA PRO A 57 -56.39 8.07 -83.33
C PRO A 57 -57.88 8.15 -82.95
N ARG A 58 -58.23 7.94 -81.67
CA ARG A 58 -59.61 8.07 -81.17
C ARG A 58 -60.03 9.53 -81.01
N LEU A 59 -59.09 10.40 -80.63
CA LEU A 59 -59.30 11.85 -80.61
C LEU A 59 -59.53 12.40 -82.02
N GLU A 60 -58.73 11.95 -83.00
CA GLU A 60 -58.95 12.29 -84.42
C GLU A 60 -60.32 11.78 -84.92
N GLN A 61 -60.70 10.55 -84.54
CA GLN A 61 -62.03 10.01 -84.87
C GLN A 61 -63.16 10.86 -84.28
N LYS A 62 -63.04 11.32 -83.03
CA LYS A 62 -64.00 12.24 -82.40
C LYS A 62 -64.13 13.54 -83.18
N ALA A 63 -63.01 14.21 -83.48
CA ALA A 63 -63.01 15.47 -84.23
C ALA A 63 -63.60 15.31 -85.64
N LYS A 64 -63.29 14.20 -86.32
CA LYS A 64 -63.84 13.86 -87.63
C LYS A 64 -65.35 13.59 -87.56
N LEU A 65 -65.84 12.91 -86.53
CA LEU A 65 -67.27 12.66 -86.31
C LEU A 65 -68.06 13.95 -86.09
N GLU A 66 -67.53 14.89 -85.30
CA GLU A 66 -68.12 16.22 -85.12
C GLU A 66 -68.17 17.00 -86.44
N THR A 67 -67.09 16.96 -87.22
CA THR A 67 -67.02 17.60 -88.55
C THR A 67 -68.01 16.97 -89.55
N ASP A 68 -68.06 15.63 -89.62
CA ASP A 68 -68.95 14.88 -90.50
C ASP A 68 -70.43 15.15 -90.15
N PHE A 69 -70.75 15.22 -88.85
CA PHE A 69 -72.09 15.57 -88.37
C PHE A 69 -72.49 16.99 -88.76
N ASN A 70 -71.63 17.99 -88.50
CA ASN A 70 -71.89 19.39 -88.85
C ASN A 70 -72.07 19.59 -90.37
N THR A 71 -71.26 18.88 -91.16
CA THR A 71 -71.38 18.87 -92.63
C THR A 71 -72.71 18.26 -93.08
N LEU A 72 -73.10 17.12 -92.49
CA LEU A 72 -74.37 16.47 -92.79
C LEU A 72 -75.58 17.36 -92.43
N GLN A 73 -75.57 17.99 -91.25
CA GLN A 73 -76.63 18.93 -90.84
C GLN A 73 -76.75 20.11 -91.81
N THR A 74 -75.63 20.68 -92.24
CA THR A 74 -75.61 21.80 -93.20
C THR A 74 -76.18 21.37 -94.55
N LYS A 75 -75.79 20.19 -95.06
CA LYS A 75 -76.32 19.64 -96.32
C LYS A 75 -77.82 19.37 -96.25
N LEU A 76 -78.31 18.81 -95.14
CA LEU A 76 -79.74 18.56 -94.95
C LEU A 76 -80.54 19.87 -94.93
N ARG A 77 -80.05 20.89 -94.22
CA ARG A 77 -80.62 22.24 -94.19
C ARG A 77 -80.71 22.86 -95.59
N LEU A 78 -79.62 22.83 -96.36
CA LEU A 78 -79.59 23.36 -97.74
C LEU A 78 -80.54 22.62 -98.70
N SER A 79 -80.84 21.36 -98.41
CA SER A 79 -81.77 20.53 -99.20
C SER A 79 -83.23 20.58 -98.74
N ASN A 80 -83.58 21.50 -97.80
CA ASN A 80 -84.90 21.59 -97.16
C ASN A 80 -85.39 20.26 -96.55
N ARG A 81 -84.47 19.47 -95.99
CA ARG A 81 -84.77 18.20 -95.32
C ARG A 81 -84.66 18.35 -93.79
N PRO A 82 -85.45 17.59 -93.01
CA PRO A 82 -85.35 17.60 -91.56
C PRO A 82 -83.94 17.23 -91.08
N ALA A 83 -83.54 17.84 -89.97
CA ALA A 83 -82.24 17.60 -89.33
C ALA A 83 -82.06 16.12 -88.98
N TYR A 84 -80.84 15.60 -89.14
CA TYR A 84 -80.55 14.23 -88.75
C TYR A 84 -80.47 14.14 -87.22
N LEU A 85 -81.37 13.36 -86.62
CA LEU A 85 -81.34 13.03 -85.21
C LEU A 85 -80.87 11.57 -85.08
N PRO A 86 -79.66 11.32 -84.55
CA PRO A 86 -79.22 9.98 -84.19
C PRO A 86 -80.18 9.34 -83.17
N SER A 87 -80.17 8.01 -83.09
CA SER A 87 -80.87 7.24 -82.05
C SER A 87 -80.47 7.67 -80.64
N GLU A 88 -81.40 7.56 -79.67
CA GLU A 88 -81.18 7.96 -78.27
C GLU A 88 -79.86 7.37 -77.70
N GLY A 89 -79.08 8.21 -77.00
CA GLY A 89 -77.78 7.85 -76.43
C GLY A 89 -76.62 7.84 -77.44
N LYS A 90 -76.84 8.27 -78.68
CA LYS A 90 -75.81 8.42 -79.73
C LYS A 90 -75.74 9.84 -80.29
N LEU A 91 -76.13 10.84 -79.50
CA LEU A 91 -75.99 12.25 -79.87
C LEU A 91 -74.51 12.67 -79.78
N VAL A 92 -74.13 13.70 -80.55
CA VAL A 92 -72.78 14.29 -80.48
C VAL A 92 -72.49 14.87 -79.08
N SER A 93 -73.52 15.33 -78.37
CA SER A 93 -73.46 15.73 -76.96
C SER A 93 -73.11 14.57 -76.03
N ASP A 94 -73.63 13.37 -76.32
CA ASP A 94 -73.39 12.18 -75.49
C ASP A 94 -71.93 11.73 -75.62
N ILE A 95 -71.35 11.82 -76.82
CA ILE A 95 -69.92 11.58 -77.04
C ILE A 95 -69.08 12.62 -76.33
N SER A 96 -69.47 13.90 -76.38
CA SER A 96 -68.78 14.96 -75.67
C SER A 96 -68.78 14.71 -74.15
N ASN A 97 -69.90 14.27 -73.59
CA ASN A 97 -70.03 13.94 -72.17
C ASN A 97 -69.25 12.66 -71.81
N ALA A 98 -69.35 11.60 -72.61
CA ALA A 98 -68.59 10.36 -72.41
C ALA A 98 -67.08 10.61 -72.49
N TRP A 99 -66.63 11.46 -73.41
CA TRP A 99 -65.24 11.86 -73.55
C TRP A 99 -64.75 12.70 -72.35
N LYS A 100 -65.57 13.61 -71.83
CA LYS A 100 -65.26 14.34 -70.57
C LYS A 100 -65.13 13.38 -69.39
N GLY A 101 -65.99 12.37 -69.30
CA GLY A 101 -65.90 11.32 -68.28
C GLY A 101 -64.61 10.50 -68.40
N LEU A 102 -64.22 10.16 -69.62
CA LEU A 102 -62.93 9.50 -69.90
C LEU A 102 -61.74 10.36 -69.46
N GLU A 103 -61.71 11.64 -69.82
CA GLU A 103 -60.65 12.57 -69.43
C GLU A 103 -60.57 12.75 -67.89
N PHE A 104 -61.71 12.75 -67.21
CA PHE A 104 -61.75 12.77 -65.75
C PHE A 104 -61.14 11.50 -65.14
N ALA A 105 -61.52 10.32 -65.66
CA ALA A 105 -60.97 9.04 -65.22
C ALA A 105 -59.46 8.95 -65.48
N GLU A 106 -58.98 9.46 -66.62
CA GLU A 106 -57.55 9.52 -66.94
C GLU A 106 -56.77 10.37 -65.94
N ARG A 107 -57.26 11.58 -65.61
CA ARG A 107 -56.59 12.44 -64.63
C ARG A 107 -56.52 11.76 -63.26
N GLY A 108 -57.63 11.17 -62.81
CA GLY A 108 -57.66 10.46 -61.54
C GLY A 108 -56.77 9.21 -61.53
N PHE A 109 -56.58 8.55 -62.68
CA PHE A 109 -55.67 7.40 -62.80
C PHE A 109 -54.22 7.86 -62.74
N GLU A 110 -53.87 8.93 -63.46
CA GLU A 110 -52.52 9.51 -63.46
C GLU A 110 -52.11 10.00 -62.07
N GLU A 111 -52.98 10.74 -61.37
CA GLU A 111 -52.73 11.21 -60.01
C GLU A 111 -52.52 10.06 -59.02
N TRP A 112 -53.37 9.03 -59.09
CA TRP A 112 -53.23 7.84 -58.25
C TRP A 112 -51.94 7.08 -58.55
N LEU A 113 -51.64 6.83 -59.83
CA LEU A 113 -50.50 6.03 -60.26
C LEU A 113 -49.17 6.69 -59.87
N LEU A 114 -49.07 8.02 -60.00
CA LEU A 114 -47.91 8.78 -59.56
C LEU A 114 -47.76 8.76 -58.03
N SER A 115 -48.86 8.94 -57.30
CA SER A 115 -48.86 8.89 -55.83
C SER A 115 -48.43 7.51 -55.31
N GLU A 116 -48.93 6.44 -55.95
CA GLU A 116 -48.59 5.06 -55.60
C GLU A 116 -47.14 4.71 -55.94
N LEU A 117 -46.63 5.18 -57.08
CA LEU A 117 -45.22 5.04 -57.43
C LEU A 117 -44.31 5.72 -56.38
N MET A 118 -44.62 6.96 -55.99
CA MET A 118 -43.88 7.70 -54.97
C MET A 118 -43.93 6.99 -53.60
N ARG A 119 -45.10 6.44 -53.23
CA ARG A 119 -45.25 5.66 -51.99
C ARG A 119 -44.36 4.43 -52.00
N LEU A 120 -44.36 3.67 -53.10
CA LEU A 120 -43.56 2.45 -53.24
C LEU A 120 -42.05 2.73 -53.30
N GLU A 121 -41.63 3.80 -53.96
CA GLU A 121 -40.22 4.26 -53.95
C GLU A 121 -39.76 4.65 -52.54
N ARG A 122 -40.62 5.37 -51.80
CA ARG A 122 -40.34 5.73 -50.40
C ARG A 122 -40.25 4.49 -49.51
N LEU A 123 -41.16 3.52 -49.67
CA LEU A 123 -41.14 2.25 -48.94
C LEU A 123 -39.84 1.47 -49.19
N ASP A 124 -39.41 1.31 -50.44
CA ASP A 124 -38.17 0.62 -50.78
C ASP A 124 -36.94 1.31 -50.17
N HIS A 125 -36.89 2.63 -50.25
CA HIS A 125 -35.81 3.42 -49.64
C HIS A 125 -35.77 3.26 -48.11
N LEU A 126 -36.91 3.39 -47.44
CA LEU A 126 -37.03 3.25 -45.99
C LEU A 126 -36.69 1.83 -45.53
N ALA A 127 -37.16 0.80 -46.25
CA ALA A 127 -36.88 -0.60 -45.92
C ALA A 127 -35.38 -0.91 -46.01
N LYS A 128 -34.70 -0.44 -47.06
CA LYS A 128 -33.23 -0.54 -47.20
C LYS A 128 -32.50 0.19 -46.07
N LYS A 129 -32.94 1.42 -45.74
CA LYS A 129 -32.37 2.23 -44.67
C LYS A 129 -32.56 1.59 -43.29
N PHE A 130 -33.74 1.04 -43.03
CA PHE A 130 -34.07 0.30 -41.81
C PHE A 130 -33.14 -0.89 -41.65
N LYS A 131 -33.05 -1.75 -42.68
CA LYS A 131 -32.20 -2.95 -42.67
C LYS A 131 -30.75 -2.58 -42.36
N HIS A 132 -30.20 -1.61 -43.08
CA HIS A 132 -28.81 -1.19 -42.89
C HIS A 132 -28.54 -0.65 -41.47
N LYS A 133 -29.44 0.20 -40.94
CA LYS A 133 -29.29 0.73 -39.58
C LYS A 133 -29.39 -0.36 -38.51
N CYS A 134 -30.31 -1.32 -38.68
CA CYS A 134 -30.44 -2.46 -37.77
C CYS A 134 -29.17 -3.33 -37.78
N ASP A 135 -28.66 -3.69 -38.97
CA ASP A 135 -27.45 -4.52 -39.10
C ASP A 135 -26.25 -3.89 -38.39
N ILE A 136 -26.06 -2.57 -38.53
CA ILE A 136 -24.98 -1.83 -37.84
C ILE A 136 -25.19 -1.84 -36.33
N HIS A 137 -26.41 -1.62 -35.85
CA HIS A 137 -26.70 -1.59 -34.41
C HIS A 137 -26.49 -2.97 -33.77
N GLU A 138 -27.02 -4.02 -34.38
CA GLU A 138 -26.86 -5.41 -33.91
C GLU A 138 -25.39 -5.82 -33.87
N SER A 139 -24.60 -5.45 -34.89
CA SER A 139 -23.16 -5.70 -34.91
C SER A 139 -22.42 -4.97 -33.77
N TRP A 140 -22.84 -3.76 -33.40
CA TRP A 140 -22.25 -3.04 -32.27
C TRP A 140 -22.68 -3.62 -30.92
N ALA A 141 -23.94 -4.04 -30.80
CA ALA A 141 -24.51 -4.63 -29.59
C ALA A 141 -23.96 -6.04 -29.28
N GLY A 142 -23.51 -6.77 -30.31
CA GLY A 142 -22.90 -8.08 -30.18
C GLY A 142 -21.78 -8.12 -29.13
N GLY A 143 -21.88 -9.03 -28.17
CA GLY A 143 -20.88 -9.23 -27.12
C GLY A 143 -20.98 -8.27 -25.92
N LYS A 144 -21.73 -7.16 -26.02
CA LYS A 144 -21.83 -6.16 -24.94
C LYS A 144 -22.55 -6.70 -23.72
N GLU A 145 -23.58 -7.52 -23.92
CA GLU A 145 -24.33 -8.15 -22.83
C GLU A 145 -23.42 -9.04 -21.97
N GLN A 146 -22.60 -9.88 -22.59
CA GLN A 146 -21.67 -10.77 -21.89
C GLN A 146 -20.59 -9.97 -21.15
N LEU A 147 -20.10 -8.89 -21.76
CA LEU A 147 -19.14 -7.98 -21.11
C LEU A 147 -19.75 -7.33 -19.87
N LEU A 148 -20.99 -6.86 -19.95
CA LEU A 148 -21.67 -6.22 -18.82
C LEU A 148 -21.96 -7.19 -17.67
N GLN A 149 -22.28 -8.44 -17.99
CA GLN A 149 -22.51 -9.50 -17.00
C GLN A 149 -21.23 -10.08 -16.38
N ALA A 150 -20.05 -9.75 -16.92
CA ALA A 150 -18.79 -10.26 -16.40
C ALA A 150 -18.58 -9.88 -14.94
N HIS A 151 -17.98 -10.78 -14.15
CA HIS A 151 -17.65 -10.55 -12.75
C HIS A 151 -16.12 -10.44 -12.51
N ASP A 152 -15.40 -9.95 -13.53
CA ASP A 152 -13.96 -9.71 -13.54
C ASP A 152 -13.49 -8.84 -12.36
N PHE A 153 -14.27 -7.83 -12.00
CA PHE A 153 -13.96 -6.91 -10.88
C PHE A 153 -13.90 -7.57 -9.50
N LYS A 154 -14.50 -8.75 -9.30
CA LYS A 154 -14.53 -9.42 -7.97
C LYS A 154 -13.17 -9.90 -7.46
N ARG A 155 -12.17 -10.03 -8.35
CA ARG A 155 -10.83 -10.54 -8.01
C ARG A 155 -9.71 -9.51 -8.25
N CYS A 156 -10.07 -8.27 -8.57
CA CYS A 156 -9.13 -7.22 -8.89
C CYS A 156 -8.61 -6.50 -7.63
N LYS A 157 -7.40 -5.95 -7.72
CA LYS A 157 -6.88 -5.01 -6.71
C LYS A 157 -7.49 -3.63 -6.91
N LEU A 158 -7.41 -2.75 -5.91
CA LEU A 158 -8.02 -1.42 -5.94
C LEU A 158 -7.65 -0.59 -7.20
N ASN A 159 -6.38 -0.58 -7.60
CA ASN A 159 -5.95 0.17 -8.78
C ASN A 159 -6.52 -0.41 -10.09
N ASP A 160 -6.57 -1.74 -10.21
CA ASP A 160 -7.16 -2.42 -11.37
C ASP A 160 -8.67 -2.17 -11.43
N LEU A 161 -9.33 -2.15 -10.27
CA LEU A 161 -10.74 -1.82 -10.16
C LEU A 161 -11.02 -0.38 -10.58
N LYS A 162 -10.21 0.59 -10.12
CA LYS A 162 -10.30 2.00 -10.57
C LYS A 162 -10.12 2.13 -12.08
N ALA A 163 -9.24 1.35 -12.68
CA ALA A 163 -9.08 1.31 -14.13
C ALA A 163 -10.31 0.71 -14.83
N LEU A 164 -10.93 -0.33 -14.27
CA LEU A 164 -12.17 -0.91 -14.78
C LEU A 164 -13.34 0.08 -14.71
N ILE A 165 -13.46 0.85 -13.62
CA ILE A 165 -14.47 1.90 -13.48
C ILE A 165 -14.34 2.94 -14.58
N LYS A 166 -13.12 3.47 -14.83
CA LYS A 166 -12.90 4.41 -15.94
C LYS A 166 -13.23 3.84 -17.31
N LYS A 167 -12.94 2.55 -17.54
CA LYS A 167 -13.34 1.87 -18.78
C LYS A 167 -14.86 1.76 -18.90
N HIS A 168 -15.55 1.51 -17.79
CA HIS A 168 -17.01 1.45 -17.74
C HIS A 168 -17.64 2.83 -17.99
N GLU A 169 -17.08 3.91 -17.43
CA GLU A 169 -17.52 5.28 -17.72
C GLU A 169 -17.39 5.63 -19.22
N ALA A 170 -16.27 5.23 -19.84
CA ALA A 170 -16.09 5.41 -21.28
C ALA A 170 -17.13 4.61 -22.09
N PHE A 171 -17.45 3.40 -21.66
CA PHE A 171 -18.51 2.60 -22.26
C PHE A 171 -19.89 3.25 -22.11
N GLU A 172 -20.21 3.85 -20.97
CA GLU A 172 -21.48 4.56 -20.76
C GLU A 172 -21.61 5.80 -21.64
N SER A 173 -20.50 6.51 -21.88
CA SER A 173 -20.49 7.62 -22.83
C SER A 173 -20.72 7.13 -24.27
N ASP A 174 -20.12 6.01 -24.67
CA ASP A 174 -20.35 5.39 -25.98
C ASP A 174 -21.81 4.94 -26.12
N LEU A 175 -22.34 4.30 -25.07
CA LEU A 175 -23.75 3.89 -24.99
C LEU A 175 -24.68 5.10 -25.16
N ALA A 176 -24.45 6.21 -24.45
CA ALA A 176 -25.27 7.41 -24.59
C ALA A 176 -25.27 7.98 -26.03
N ALA A 177 -24.13 7.92 -26.73
CA ALA A 177 -24.01 8.38 -28.12
C ALA A 177 -24.81 7.53 -29.12
N HIS A 178 -25.15 6.29 -28.75
CA HIS A 178 -25.92 5.36 -29.60
C HIS A 178 -27.44 5.50 -29.44
N GLN A 179 -27.94 6.30 -28.49
CA GLN A 179 -29.36 6.52 -28.23
C GLN A 179 -30.12 7.01 -29.48
N ASP A 180 -29.62 8.07 -30.14
CA ASP A 180 -30.21 8.64 -31.36
C ASP A 180 -30.34 7.61 -32.49
N ARG A 181 -29.42 6.63 -32.56
CA ARG A 181 -29.49 5.57 -33.57
C ARG A 181 -30.68 4.65 -33.37
N VAL A 182 -30.98 4.29 -32.12
CA VAL A 182 -32.13 3.43 -31.78
C VAL A 182 -33.45 4.18 -32.02
N GLU A 183 -33.50 5.46 -31.65
CA GLU A 183 -34.67 6.32 -31.92
C GLU A 183 -34.95 6.45 -33.41
N GLN A 184 -33.93 6.62 -34.24
CA GLN A 184 -34.08 6.66 -35.70
C GLN A 184 -34.56 5.32 -36.28
N ILE A 185 -34.11 4.18 -35.73
CA ILE A 185 -34.58 2.86 -36.16
C ILE A 185 -36.08 2.73 -35.88
N ALA A 186 -36.51 3.11 -34.68
CA ALA A 186 -37.93 3.10 -34.29
C ALA A 186 -38.78 4.05 -35.14
N ALA A 187 -38.30 5.26 -35.40
CA ALA A 187 -38.99 6.23 -36.25
C ALA A 187 -39.18 5.71 -37.69
N ILE A 188 -38.16 5.08 -38.28
CA ILE A 188 -38.27 4.48 -39.62
C ILE A 188 -39.26 3.31 -39.62
N ALA A 189 -39.26 2.47 -38.58
CA ALA A 189 -40.24 1.39 -38.46
C ALA A 189 -41.67 1.92 -38.39
N GLN A 190 -41.92 2.98 -37.61
CA GLN A 190 -43.22 3.66 -37.54
C GLN A 190 -43.65 4.24 -38.89
N GLU A 191 -42.71 4.86 -39.63
CA GLU A 191 -42.99 5.40 -40.96
C GLU A 191 -43.33 4.30 -41.98
N LEU A 192 -42.63 3.15 -41.92
CA LEU A 192 -42.94 1.97 -42.74
C LEU A 192 -44.35 1.41 -42.43
N ASN A 193 -44.75 1.40 -41.17
CA ASN A 193 -46.12 1.02 -40.78
C ASN A 193 -47.17 2.00 -41.32
N ALA A 194 -46.91 3.31 -41.21
CA ALA A 194 -47.84 4.34 -41.67
C ALA A 194 -48.07 4.33 -43.20
N LEU A 195 -47.15 3.71 -43.94
CA LEU A 195 -47.23 3.56 -45.39
C LEU A 195 -47.71 2.15 -45.83
N ASP A 196 -48.22 1.34 -44.91
CA ASP A 196 -48.71 -0.04 -45.16
C ASP A 196 -47.69 -0.93 -45.87
N TYR A 197 -46.46 -0.97 -45.34
CA TYR A 197 -45.41 -1.85 -45.85
C TYR A 197 -45.81 -3.33 -45.74
N HIS A 198 -45.59 -4.10 -46.81
CA HIS A 198 -46.04 -5.50 -46.90
C HIS A 198 -45.45 -6.42 -45.81
N ASP A 199 -44.20 -6.17 -45.38
CA ASP A 199 -43.50 -6.94 -44.35
C ASP A 199 -43.34 -6.15 -43.04
N ALA A 200 -44.32 -5.30 -42.73
CA ALA A 200 -44.37 -4.50 -41.50
C ALA A 200 -44.23 -5.37 -40.23
N ALA A 201 -44.79 -6.58 -40.23
CA ALA A 201 -44.71 -7.49 -39.08
C ALA A 201 -43.26 -7.86 -38.72
N SER A 202 -42.45 -8.19 -39.72
CA SER A 202 -41.02 -8.52 -39.54
C SER A 202 -40.21 -7.30 -39.08
N VAL A 203 -40.47 -6.14 -39.68
CA VAL A 203 -39.86 -4.85 -39.28
C VAL A 203 -40.15 -4.53 -37.82
N ASN A 204 -41.41 -4.67 -37.38
CA ASN A 204 -41.81 -4.42 -36.00
C ASN A 204 -41.18 -5.41 -35.03
N ALA A 205 -41.22 -6.70 -35.34
CA ALA A 205 -40.59 -7.73 -34.51
C ALA A 205 -39.08 -7.46 -34.31
N ARG A 206 -38.38 -7.07 -35.38
CA ARG A 206 -36.96 -6.72 -35.32
C ARG A 206 -36.72 -5.44 -34.52
N CYS A 207 -37.52 -4.40 -34.74
CA CYS A 207 -37.44 -3.15 -33.98
C CYS A 207 -37.68 -3.38 -32.49
N GLU A 208 -38.70 -4.16 -32.12
CA GLU A 208 -38.98 -4.52 -30.73
C GLU A 208 -37.80 -5.28 -30.10
N SER A 209 -37.20 -6.23 -30.82
CA SER A 209 -36.02 -6.96 -30.34
C SER A 209 -34.85 -6.02 -30.06
N ILE A 210 -34.61 -5.05 -30.93
CA ILE A 210 -33.57 -4.03 -30.75
C ILE A 210 -33.87 -3.15 -29.53
N CYS A 211 -35.11 -2.66 -29.39
CA CYS A 211 -35.50 -1.85 -28.23
C CYS A 211 -35.38 -2.63 -26.92
N ARG A 212 -35.82 -3.90 -26.88
CA ARG A 212 -35.66 -4.75 -25.69
C ARG A 212 -34.19 -4.98 -25.34
N ASN A 213 -33.34 -5.21 -26.34
CA ASN A 213 -31.90 -5.36 -26.12
C ASN A 213 -31.28 -4.06 -25.60
N TRP A 214 -31.70 -2.91 -26.12
CA TRP A 214 -31.27 -1.59 -25.66
C TRP A 214 -31.62 -1.35 -24.19
N ASP A 215 -32.87 -1.59 -23.80
CA ASP A 215 -33.33 -1.47 -22.43
C ASP A 215 -32.56 -2.42 -21.49
N LEU A 216 -32.32 -3.65 -21.95
CA LEU A 216 -31.51 -4.63 -21.23
C LEU A 216 -30.08 -4.13 -21.02
N LEU A 217 -29.42 -3.64 -22.07
CA LEU A 217 -28.06 -3.08 -21.97
C LEU A 217 -28.01 -1.91 -21.01
N GLY A 218 -28.99 -0.98 -21.06
CA GLY A 218 -29.09 0.11 -20.10
C GLY A 218 -29.21 -0.39 -18.65
N SER A 219 -30.07 -1.37 -18.41
CA SER A 219 -30.26 -1.95 -17.08
C SER A 219 -29.00 -2.68 -16.57
N LEU A 220 -28.31 -3.43 -17.43
CA LEU A 220 -27.09 -4.16 -17.08
C LEU A 220 -25.93 -3.20 -16.83
N THR A 221 -25.86 -2.11 -17.60
CA THR A 221 -24.86 -1.05 -17.43
C THR A 221 -25.00 -0.38 -16.07
N SER A 222 -26.22 -0.03 -15.68
CA SER A 222 -26.52 0.53 -14.36
C SER A 222 -26.22 -0.46 -13.23
N LYS A 223 -26.63 -1.73 -13.36
CA LYS A 223 -26.30 -2.80 -12.39
C LYS A 223 -24.79 -2.98 -12.23
N ARG A 224 -24.04 -2.98 -13.34
CA ARG A 224 -22.58 -3.13 -13.32
C ARG A 224 -21.92 -1.93 -12.65
N ARG A 225 -22.34 -0.70 -12.94
CA ARG A 225 -21.86 0.52 -12.26
C ARG A 225 -21.97 0.38 -10.75
N VAL A 226 -23.17 0.08 -10.24
CA VAL A 226 -23.42 -0.06 -8.80
C VAL A 226 -22.54 -1.16 -8.20
N ALA A 227 -22.36 -2.28 -8.90
CA ALA A 227 -21.51 -3.37 -8.42
C ALA A 227 -20.01 -3.01 -8.40
N LEU A 228 -19.55 -2.22 -9.36
CA LEU A 228 -18.17 -1.71 -9.40
C LEU A 228 -17.91 -0.69 -8.28
N GLU A 229 -18.82 0.26 -8.09
CA GLU A 229 -18.75 1.27 -7.02
C GLU A 229 -18.79 0.63 -5.63
N GLU A 230 -19.63 -0.39 -5.42
CA GLU A 230 -19.68 -1.11 -4.15
C GLU A 230 -18.39 -1.92 -3.91
N ALA A 231 -17.85 -2.57 -4.94
CA ALA A 231 -16.57 -3.27 -4.83
C ALA A 231 -15.42 -2.30 -4.51
N GLU A 232 -15.44 -1.09 -5.09
CA GLU A 232 -14.45 -0.05 -4.82
C GLU A 232 -14.56 0.41 -3.37
N ARG A 233 -15.76 0.71 -2.90
CA ARG A 233 -16.01 1.11 -1.51
C ARG A 233 -15.51 0.06 -0.51
N ILE A 234 -15.78 -1.22 -0.76
CA ILE A 234 -15.31 -2.33 0.10
C ILE A 234 -13.78 -2.39 0.10
N LEU A 235 -13.14 -2.33 -1.07
CA LEU A 235 -11.69 -2.39 -1.18
C LEU A 235 -11.02 -1.14 -0.59
N GLU A 236 -11.56 0.05 -0.77
CA GLU A 236 -11.05 1.27 -0.14
C GLU A 236 -11.17 1.21 1.38
N HIS A 237 -12.27 0.69 1.91
CA HIS A 237 -12.41 0.47 3.34
C HIS A 237 -11.42 -0.58 3.87
N GLN A 238 -11.23 -1.69 3.15
CA GLN A 238 -10.24 -2.70 3.48
C GLN A 238 -8.81 -2.16 3.38
N HIS A 239 -8.47 -1.36 2.37
CA HIS A 239 -7.18 -0.69 2.25
C HIS A 239 -6.98 0.43 3.29
N GLY A 240 -8.07 1.03 3.79
CA GLY A 240 -8.02 1.97 4.91
C GLY A 240 -7.80 1.28 6.26
N LEU A 241 -8.28 0.04 6.41
CA LEU A 241 -8.12 -0.78 7.62
C LEU A 241 -6.87 -1.66 7.61
N GLN A 242 -6.48 -2.17 6.45
CA GLN A 242 -5.22 -2.84 6.20
C GLN A 242 -4.28 -1.81 5.58
N ILE A 243 -3.36 -1.29 6.40
CA ILE A 243 -2.04 -0.86 5.93
C ILE A 243 -1.43 -2.08 5.25
N ALA A 244 -1.82 -2.31 4.00
CA ALA A 244 -1.60 -3.54 3.29
C ALA A 244 -0.11 -3.62 2.99
N ASP A 245 0.53 -4.58 3.65
CA ASP A 245 1.81 -5.20 3.31
C ASP A 245 2.78 -4.22 2.64
N ASN A 246 3.47 -3.43 3.47
CA ASN A 246 4.34 -2.37 2.98
C ASN A 246 5.43 -3.00 2.08
N PRO A 247 5.40 -2.79 0.74
CA PRO A 247 6.31 -3.48 -0.18
C PRO A 247 7.78 -3.04 -0.02
N TYR A 248 8.03 -2.01 0.79
CA TYR A 248 9.35 -1.49 1.08
C TYR A 248 9.94 -2.03 2.40
N THR A 249 9.20 -2.83 3.17
CA THR A 249 9.71 -3.43 4.42
C THR A 249 9.06 -4.78 4.72
N SER A 250 9.85 -5.72 5.22
CA SER A 250 9.36 -7.04 5.65
C SER A 250 8.84 -7.06 7.09
N ILE A 251 8.88 -5.92 7.81
CA ILE A 251 8.51 -5.85 9.22
C ILE A 251 7.04 -5.47 9.34
N GLU A 252 6.24 -6.35 9.93
CA GLU A 252 4.83 -6.10 10.22
C GLU A 252 4.65 -5.20 11.46
N ALA A 253 3.56 -4.43 11.50
CA ALA A 253 3.25 -3.58 12.66
C ALA A 253 3.02 -4.40 13.95
N SER A 254 2.48 -5.61 13.81
CA SER A 254 2.32 -6.60 14.88
C SER A 254 3.66 -7.00 15.50
N GLU A 255 4.66 -7.27 14.65
CA GLU A 255 6.02 -7.62 15.06
C GLU A 255 6.71 -6.46 15.77
N LEU A 256 6.54 -5.22 15.26
CA LEU A 256 7.09 -4.03 15.91
C LEU A 256 6.49 -3.83 17.31
N HIS A 257 5.18 -4.03 17.44
CA HIS A 257 4.50 -3.94 18.73
C HIS A 257 4.99 -5.01 19.71
N ALA A 258 5.10 -6.26 19.26
CA ALA A 258 5.63 -7.35 20.08
C ALA A 258 7.06 -7.08 20.58
N LYS A 259 7.95 -6.61 19.70
CA LYS A 259 9.32 -6.22 20.05
C LYS A 259 9.35 -5.04 21.03
N TRP A 260 8.46 -4.07 20.86
CA TRP A 260 8.34 -2.96 21.81
C TRP A 260 7.91 -3.45 23.20
N THR A 261 6.92 -4.34 23.28
CA THR A 261 6.49 -4.94 24.54
C THR A 261 7.61 -5.73 25.21
N GLU A 262 8.40 -6.47 24.44
CA GLU A 262 9.58 -7.18 24.94
C GLU A 262 10.60 -6.21 25.57
N VAL A 263 10.93 -5.12 24.88
CA VAL A 263 11.83 -4.08 25.41
C VAL A 263 11.28 -3.48 26.70
N GLN A 264 9.97 -3.17 26.75
CA GLN A 264 9.32 -2.65 27.95
C GLN A 264 9.44 -3.62 29.14
N HIS A 265 9.41 -4.93 28.89
CA HIS A 265 9.58 -5.94 29.93
C HIS A 265 11.04 -6.13 30.36
N LEU A 266 12.00 -5.97 29.44
CA LEU A 266 13.43 -6.14 29.73
C LEU A 266 14.03 -4.98 30.54
N VAL A 267 13.51 -3.76 30.37
CA VAL A 267 14.02 -2.57 31.08
C VAL A 267 13.97 -2.72 32.61
N PRO A 268 12.83 -3.06 33.24
CA PRO A 268 12.78 -3.27 34.70
C PRO A 268 13.70 -4.38 35.20
N VAL A 269 13.86 -5.46 34.42
CA VAL A 269 14.75 -6.59 34.77
C VAL A 269 16.21 -6.13 34.75
N ARG A 270 16.59 -5.31 33.77
CA ARG A 270 17.92 -4.73 33.68
C ARG A 270 18.19 -3.79 34.85
N ASP A 271 17.23 -2.95 35.20
CA ASP A 271 17.34 -2.03 36.34
C ASP A 271 17.55 -2.78 37.66
N GLN A 272 16.79 -3.85 37.88
CA GLN A 272 16.96 -4.69 39.07
C GLN A 272 18.35 -5.36 39.13
N THR A 273 18.86 -5.82 37.99
CA THR A 273 20.20 -6.42 37.89
C THR A 273 21.29 -5.39 38.21
N LEU A 274 21.18 -4.18 37.66
CA LEU A 274 22.12 -3.09 37.91
C LEU A 274 22.07 -2.61 39.37
N GLN A 275 20.88 -2.55 39.97
CA GLN A 275 20.71 -2.22 41.37
C GLN A 275 21.38 -3.26 42.27
N GLY A 276 21.25 -4.54 41.94
CA GLY A 276 21.93 -5.63 42.64
C GLY A 276 23.45 -5.49 42.60
N GLU A 277 24.01 -5.23 41.42
CA GLU A 277 25.45 -5.04 41.26
C GLU A 277 25.94 -3.76 41.95
N MET A 278 25.20 -2.66 41.89
CA MET A 278 25.55 -1.44 42.61
C MET A 278 25.61 -1.67 44.13
N ASN A 279 24.64 -2.41 44.69
CA ASN A 279 24.63 -2.74 46.11
C ASN A 279 25.85 -3.59 46.50
N LYS A 280 26.19 -4.58 45.67
CA LYS A 280 27.37 -5.41 45.85
C LYS A 280 28.66 -4.57 45.81
N GLN A 281 28.80 -3.65 44.86
CA GLN A 281 29.97 -2.77 44.78
C GLN A 281 30.08 -1.83 45.99
N LYS A 282 28.95 -1.30 46.49
CA LYS A 282 28.93 -0.50 47.73
C LYS A 282 29.37 -1.30 48.96
N GLN A 283 28.94 -2.55 49.07
CA GLN A 283 29.38 -3.45 50.15
C GLN A 283 30.88 -3.74 50.04
N ASN A 284 31.36 -4.06 48.84
CA ASN A 284 32.77 -4.28 48.57
C ASN A 284 33.63 -3.07 48.94
N ASP A 285 33.18 -1.86 48.59
CA ASP A 285 33.89 -0.62 48.94
C ASP A 285 33.89 -0.37 50.46
N SER A 286 32.77 -0.68 51.13
CA SER A 286 32.68 -0.59 52.60
C SER A 286 33.68 -1.51 53.29
N LEU A 287 33.86 -2.74 52.78
CA LEU A 287 34.88 -3.67 53.29
C LEU A 287 36.30 -3.13 53.07
N ARG A 288 36.60 -2.58 51.89
CA ARG A 288 37.90 -1.94 51.60
C ARG A 288 38.20 -0.82 52.59
N ILE A 289 37.24 0.07 52.82
CA ILE A 289 37.38 1.19 53.75
C ILE A 289 37.59 0.66 55.18
N LEU A 290 36.81 -0.32 55.62
CA LEU A 290 36.91 -0.89 56.96
C LEU A 290 38.29 -1.52 57.21
N PHE A 291 38.78 -2.33 56.26
CA PHE A 291 40.12 -2.90 56.33
C PHE A 291 41.18 -1.80 56.39
N ALA A 292 41.07 -0.79 55.51
CA ALA A 292 42.04 0.29 55.46
C ALA A 292 42.07 1.11 56.76
N GLN A 293 40.91 1.40 57.35
CA GLN A 293 40.81 2.09 58.64
C GLN A 293 41.57 1.35 59.74
N LYS A 294 41.41 0.02 59.81
CA LYS A 294 42.09 -0.82 60.81
C LYS A 294 43.59 -0.95 60.50
N ALA A 295 43.94 -1.21 59.24
CA ALA A 295 45.32 -1.39 58.79
C ALA A 295 46.17 -0.11 58.97
N ASN A 296 45.60 1.06 58.66
CA ASN A 296 46.27 2.35 58.81
C ASN A 296 46.50 2.73 60.29
N VAL A 297 45.87 2.05 61.24
CA VAL A 297 46.17 2.19 62.68
C VAL A 297 47.19 1.14 63.11
N ALA A 298 47.00 -0.12 62.69
CA ALA A 298 47.85 -1.25 63.07
C ALA A 298 49.28 -1.14 62.50
N GLY A 299 49.44 -0.78 61.23
CA GLY A 299 50.75 -0.67 60.57
C GLY A 299 51.69 0.31 61.28
N PRO A 300 51.31 1.59 61.46
CA PRO A 300 52.12 2.56 62.19
C PRO A 300 52.29 2.24 63.68
N TRP A 301 51.37 1.47 64.28
CA TRP A 301 51.56 0.98 65.64
C TRP A 301 52.68 -0.06 65.70
N ILE A 302 52.71 -1.03 64.77
CA ILE A 302 53.76 -2.05 64.65
C ILE A 302 55.12 -1.39 64.43
N GLU A 303 55.20 -0.43 63.50
CA GLU A 303 56.43 0.33 63.21
C GLU A 303 56.94 1.05 64.47
N ARG A 304 56.07 1.76 65.20
CA ARG A 304 56.44 2.43 66.45
C ARG A 304 56.92 1.47 67.54
N GLN A 305 56.36 0.26 67.63
CA GLN A 305 56.83 -0.75 68.58
C GLN A 305 58.20 -1.29 68.19
N HIS A 306 58.46 -1.52 66.89
CA HIS A 306 59.81 -1.87 66.40
C HIS A 306 60.84 -0.80 66.73
N ASP A 307 60.51 0.48 66.51
CA ASP A 307 61.39 1.60 66.86
C ASP A 307 61.66 1.68 68.37
N GLN A 308 60.65 1.42 69.20
CA GLN A 308 60.80 1.37 70.66
C GLN A 308 61.73 0.24 71.09
N ILE A 309 61.61 -0.95 70.53
CA ILE A 309 62.54 -2.08 70.80
C ILE A 309 63.96 -1.70 70.38
N ALA A 310 64.12 -1.13 69.18
CA ALA A 310 65.41 -0.64 68.70
C ALA A 310 66.01 0.38 69.69
N SER A 311 65.19 1.30 70.21
CA SER A 311 65.60 2.31 71.19
C SER A 311 65.96 1.73 72.56
N VAL A 312 65.25 0.70 73.05
CA VAL A 312 65.59 0.03 74.33
C VAL A 312 66.98 -0.58 74.24
N ALA A 313 67.33 -1.09 73.07
CA ALA A 313 68.61 -1.71 72.84
C ALA A 313 69.73 -0.71 72.45
N VAL A 314 69.43 0.51 71.99
CA VAL A 314 70.44 1.58 71.73
C VAL A 314 70.62 2.51 72.94
N ASN A 315 69.55 2.92 73.60
CA ASN A 315 69.58 3.76 74.78
C ASN A 315 69.73 2.86 76.01
N MET A 316 70.96 2.42 76.29
CA MET A 316 71.31 1.63 77.49
C MET A 316 71.19 2.41 78.82
N GLN A 317 70.27 3.37 78.91
CA GLN A 317 70.00 4.14 80.12
C GLN A 317 68.99 3.40 81.01
N GLY A 318 69.49 2.89 82.14
CA GLY A 318 68.76 2.09 83.12
C GLY A 318 69.46 0.75 83.40
N GLY A 319 69.18 0.16 84.57
CA GLY A 319 69.65 -1.19 84.91
C GLY A 319 69.10 -2.24 83.94
N LEU A 320 69.76 -3.40 83.85
CA LEU A 320 69.31 -4.51 83.00
C LEU A 320 67.88 -4.96 83.37
N GLU A 321 67.55 -4.88 84.65
CA GLU A 321 66.23 -5.15 85.22
C GLU A 321 65.17 -4.19 84.69
N GLN A 322 65.51 -2.90 84.58
CA GLN A 322 64.60 -1.90 84.02
C GLN A 322 64.39 -2.11 82.51
N GLN A 323 65.44 -2.52 81.79
CA GLN A 323 65.34 -2.87 80.37
C GLN A 323 64.46 -4.10 80.16
N LEU A 324 64.66 -5.14 80.98
CA LEU A 324 63.83 -6.34 80.96
C LEU A 324 62.37 -6.02 81.29
N GLN A 325 62.11 -5.19 82.30
CA GLN A 325 60.75 -4.78 82.68
C GLN A 325 60.06 -3.99 81.55
N ARG A 326 60.79 -3.13 80.82
CA ARG A 326 60.26 -2.43 79.64
C ARG A 326 59.92 -3.42 78.52
N LEU A 327 60.79 -4.39 78.23
CA LEU A 327 60.53 -5.42 77.22
C LEU A 327 59.33 -6.31 77.60
N ARG A 328 59.19 -6.70 78.88
CA ARG A 328 58.03 -7.43 79.40
C ARG A 328 56.73 -6.63 79.32
N THR A 329 56.80 -5.32 79.57
CA THR A 329 55.65 -4.41 79.36
C THR A 329 55.23 -4.35 77.89
N MET A 330 56.20 -4.29 76.97
CA MET A 330 55.91 -4.32 75.52
C MET A 330 55.34 -5.68 75.08
N GLU A 331 55.84 -6.80 75.63
CA GLU A 331 55.28 -8.14 75.41
C GLU A 331 53.81 -8.24 75.86
N GLN A 332 53.48 -7.69 77.03
CA GLN A 332 52.09 -7.61 77.49
C GLN A 332 51.23 -6.72 76.56
N GLY A 333 51.79 -5.62 76.06
CA GLY A 333 51.16 -4.74 75.07
C GLY A 333 50.84 -5.45 73.75
N LEU A 334 51.73 -6.32 73.26
CA LEU A 334 51.45 -7.20 72.12
C LEU A 334 50.25 -8.13 72.41
N GLY A 335 50.23 -8.75 73.59
CA GLY A 335 49.12 -9.62 74.00
C GLY A 335 47.78 -8.88 74.00
N GLN A 336 47.75 -7.63 74.47
CA GLN A 336 46.54 -6.80 74.49
C GLN A 336 46.11 -6.33 73.10
N TYR A 337 47.04 -6.11 72.17
CA TYR A 337 46.74 -5.65 70.82
C TYR A 337 46.40 -6.78 69.84
N LYS A 338 46.72 -8.05 70.18
CA LYS A 338 46.44 -9.24 69.37
C LYS A 338 45.00 -9.33 68.82
N PRO A 339 43.93 -9.02 69.58
CA PRO A 339 42.56 -9.08 69.06
C PRO A 339 42.31 -8.13 67.87
N ASN A 340 43.00 -6.99 67.81
CA ASN A 340 42.87 -6.05 66.69
C ASN A 340 43.47 -6.62 65.40
N ILE A 341 44.53 -7.44 65.49
CA ILE A 341 45.12 -8.14 64.35
C ILE A 341 44.20 -9.29 63.90
N ASP A 342 43.58 -10.00 64.84
CA ASP A 342 42.61 -11.05 64.54
C ASP A 342 41.35 -10.51 63.86
N GLU A 343 40.85 -9.34 64.29
CA GLU A 343 39.77 -8.63 63.61
C GLU A 343 40.16 -8.27 62.16
N LEU A 344 41.40 -7.82 61.95
CA LEU A 344 41.94 -7.48 60.63
C LEU A 344 42.03 -8.69 59.70
N GLU A 345 42.42 -9.86 60.21
CA GLU A 345 42.40 -11.13 59.47
C GLU A 345 40.98 -11.57 59.09
N ASN A 346 40.01 -11.40 59.99
CA ASN A 346 38.60 -11.70 59.69
C ASN A 346 38.06 -10.79 58.58
N ILE A 347 38.33 -9.49 58.64
CA ILE A 347 37.93 -8.55 57.59
C ILE A 347 38.63 -8.90 56.26
N ASN A 348 39.91 -9.27 56.29
CA ASN A 348 40.64 -9.70 55.10
C ASN A 348 40.05 -10.97 54.49
N LYS A 349 39.59 -11.91 55.32
CA LYS A 349 38.89 -13.11 54.86
C LYS A 349 37.58 -12.75 54.15
N GLU A 350 36.77 -11.85 54.71
CA GLU A 350 35.54 -11.37 54.05
C GLU A 350 35.84 -10.67 52.71
N ILE A 351 36.92 -9.89 52.63
CA ILE A 351 37.38 -9.26 51.39
C ILE A 351 37.75 -10.30 50.31
N GLN A 352 38.45 -11.36 50.70
CA GLN A 352 38.83 -12.46 49.80
C GLN A 352 37.62 -13.27 49.34
N GLU A 353 36.69 -13.59 50.25
CA GLU A 353 35.42 -14.26 49.92
C GLU A 353 34.56 -13.41 48.97
N ALA A 354 34.62 -12.08 49.11
CA ALA A 354 34.00 -11.13 48.19
C ALA A 354 34.77 -10.94 46.86
N MET A 355 35.88 -11.65 46.64
CA MET A 355 36.76 -11.59 45.46
C MET A 355 37.33 -10.19 45.20
N ILE A 356 37.68 -9.47 46.27
CA ILE A 356 38.29 -8.14 46.21
C ILE A 356 39.80 -8.27 46.41
N PHE A 357 40.59 -7.89 45.41
CA PHE A 357 42.06 -8.02 45.46
C PHE A 357 42.80 -6.69 45.58
N GLU A 358 42.10 -5.57 45.37
CA GLU A 358 42.68 -4.24 45.41
C GLU A 358 41.99 -3.38 46.47
N ASN A 359 42.79 -2.66 47.24
CA ASN A 359 42.34 -1.66 48.20
C ASN A 359 43.07 -0.33 47.95
N ARG A 360 42.32 0.69 47.52
CA ARG A 360 42.89 2.02 47.20
C ARG A 360 43.03 2.91 48.44
N HIS A 361 42.50 2.49 49.58
CA HIS A 361 42.42 3.31 50.80
C HIS A 361 43.58 3.08 51.78
N THR A 362 44.47 2.12 51.49
CA THR A 362 45.65 1.84 52.31
C THR A 362 46.79 1.30 51.46
N GLY A 363 48.04 1.62 51.83
CA GLY A 363 49.24 0.97 51.29
C GLY A 363 49.62 -0.31 52.02
N TYR A 364 48.98 -0.61 53.16
CA TYR A 364 49.21 -1.83 53.92
C TYR A 364 48.35 -2.96 53.37
N THR A 365 48.99 -4.09 53.07
CA THR A 365 48.31 -5.35 52.77
C THR A 365 48.28 -6.22 54.02
N MET A 366 47.35 -7.19 54.10
CA MET A 366 47.31 -8.12 55.23
C MET A 366 48.65 -8.85 55.39
N GLU A 367 49.32 -9.16 54.28
CA GLU A 367 50.64 -9.76 54.29
C GLU A 367 51.69 -8.87 54.96
N THR A 368 51.73 -7.57 54.63
CA THR A 368 52.67 -6.63 55.27
C THR A 368 52.42 -6.48 56.78
N ILE A 369 51.15 -6.51 57.20
CA ILE A 369 50.78 -6.44 58.62
C ILE A 369 51.15 -7.73 59.35
N ARG A 370 50.89 -8.90 58.74
CA ARG A 370 51.21 -10.22 59.30
C ARG A 370 52.71 -10.37 59.53
N VAL A 371 53.51 -10.11 58.49
CA VAL A 371 54.98 -10.17 58.57
C VAL A 371 55.50 -9.19 59.61
N GLY A 372 55.02 -7.94 59.61
CA GLY A 372 55.44 -6.93 60.58
C GLY A 372 55.14 -7.33 62.03
N TRP A 373 53.94 -7.90 62.28
CA TRP A 373 53.50 -8.38 63.58
C TRP A 373 54.30 -9.58 64.09
N GLU A 374 54.52 -10.58 63.24
CA GLU A 374 55.32 -11.77 63.59
C GLU A 374 56.77 -11.39 63.88
N GLN A 375 57.37 -10.55 63.04
CA GLN A 375 58.72 -10.03 63.27
C GLN A 375 58.82 -9.25 64.58
N LEU A 376 57.78 -8.48 64.94
CA LEU A 376 57.74 -7.74 66.20
C LEU A 376 57.74 -8.68 67.39
N GLY A 377 56.89 -9.72 67.38
CA GLY A 377 56.86 -10.73 68.43
C GLY A 377 58.19 -11.46 68.60
N VAL A 378 58.80 -11.90 67.49
CA VAL A 378 60.12 -12.54 67.51
C VAL A 378 61.21 -11.59 68.02
N SER A 379 61.18 -10.31 67.61
CA SER A 379 62.13 -9.29 68.05
C SER A 379 62.05 -9.04 69.56
N ILE A 380 60.85 -8.92 70.13
CA ILE A 380 60.67 -8.78 71.59
C ILE A 380 61.22 -10.02 72.32
N ALA A 381 60.81 -11.22 71.91
CA ALA A 381 61.25 -12.46 72.53
C ALA A 381 62.79 -12.61 72.50
N ARG A 382 63.41 -12.26 71.37
CA ARG A 382 64.88 -12.28 71.23
C ARG A 382 65.55 -11.27 72.16
N ASN A 383 65.09 -10.01 72.19
CA ASN A 383 65.68 -8.99 73.06
C ASN A 383 65.48 -9.31 74.55
N ILE A 384 64.35 -9.91 74.95
CA ILE A 384 64.13 -10.42 76.31
C ILE A 384 65.20 -11.45 76.66
N ASN A 385 65.36 -12.48 75.81
CA ASN A 385 66.36 -13.53 76.03
C ASN A 385 67.80 -12.97 76.08
N GLU A 386 68.12 -11.99 75.21
CA GLU A 386 69.44 -11.34 75.20
C GLU A 386 69.70 -10.58 76.52
N VAL A 387 68.71 -9.84 77.04
CA VAL A 387 68.84 -9.12 78.32
C VAL A 387 68.88 -10.08 79.50
N GLU A 388 68.07 -11.14 79.51
CA GLU A 388 68.08 -12.19 80.54
C GLU A 388 69.45 -12.89 80.62
N ASN A 389 70.04 -13.22 79.47
CA ASN A 389 71.39 -13.78 79.40
C ASN A 389 72.47 -12.79 79.89
N GLN A 390 72.32 -11.49 79.61
CA GLN A 390 73.22 -10.46 80.13
C GLN A 390 73.13 -10.35 81.66
N ILE A 391 71.93 -10.44 82.25
CA ILE A 391 71.71 -10.46 83.70
C ILE A 391 72.40 -11.67 84.31
N LEU A 392 72.15 -12.88 83.79
CA LEU A 392 72.78 -14.11 84.27
C LEU A 392 74.32 -14.03 84.21
N THR A 393 74.86 -13.49 83.12
CA THR A 393 76.31 -13.33 82.95
C THR A 393 76.89 -12.33 83.94
N ARG A 394 76.23 -11.20 84.17
CA ARG A 394 76.62 -10.21 85.18
C ARG A 394 76.67 -10.84 86.58
N ASP A 395 75.60 -11.54 86.94
CA ASP A 395 75.42 -12.12 88.28
C ASP A 395 76.43 -13.25 88.53
N SER A 396 76.69 -14.11 87.53
CA SER A 396 77.69 -15.18 87.62
C SER A 396 79.12 -14.70 87.81
N LYS A 397 79.45 -13.49 87.32
CA LYS A 397 80.78 -12.88 87.41
C LYS A 397 80.94 -11.94 88.60
N GLY A 398 79.87 -11.69 89.37
CA GLY A 398 79.89 -10.80 90.54
C GLY A 398 80.18 -9.33 90.20
N ILE A 399 79.80 -8.86 89.00
CA ILE A 399 80.03 -7.48 88.57
C ILE A 399 78.96 -6.58 89.20
N SER A 400 79.36 -5.53 89.92
CA SER A 400 78.41 -4.57 90.51
C SER A 400 77.72 -3.72 89.44
N GLU A 401 76.53 -3.18 89.74
CA GLU A 401 75.83 -2.27 88.81
C GLU A 401 76.68 -1.04 88.45
N GLU A 402 77.46 -0.52 89.39
CA GLU A 402 78.36 0.62 89.16
C GLU A 402 79.47 0.28 88.15
N GLN A 403 80.11 -0.88 88.28
CA GLN A 403 81.14 -1.35 87.34
C GLN A 403 80.55 -1.63 85.96
N MET A 404 79.35 -2.22 85.89
CA MET A 404 78.66 -2.45 84.62
C MET A 404 78.29 -1.12 83.95
N ASN A 405 77.88 -0.12 84.72
CA ASN A 405 77.56 1.21 84.21
C ASN A 405 78.82 1.94 83.70
N GLU A 406 79.97 1.80 84.38
CA GLU A 406 81.26 2.31 83.93
C GLU A 406 81.71 1.66 82.60
N PHE A 407 81.56 0.32 82.48
CA PHE A 407 81.82 -0.40 81.23
C PHE A 407 80.90 0.06 80.10
N ARG A 408 79.60 0.26 80.38
CA ARG A 408 78.63 0.77 79.40
C ARG A 408 78.93 2.19 78.95
N MET A 409 79.27 3.09 79.88
CA MET A 409 79.65 4.47 79.56
C MET A 409 80.88 4.51 78.67
N SER A 410 81.90 3.71 79.02
CA SER A 410 83.11 3.60 78.20
C SER A 410 82.80 3.00 76.82
N PHE A 411 82.05 1.89 76.77
CA PHE A 411 81.66 1.27 75.50
C PHE A 411 80.91 2.24 74.58
N ASN A 412 79.89 2.93 75.10
CA ASN A 412 79.08 3.88 74.33
C ASN A 412 79.86 5.12 73.90
N HIS A 413 80.87 5.54 74.68
CA HIS A 413 81.75 6.64 74.28
C HIS A 413 82.57 6.30 73.03
N PHE A 414 83.00 5.04 72.91
CA PHE A 414 83.82 4.57 71.81
C PHE A 414 83.03 3.99 70.63
N ASP A 415 81.79 3.53 70.82
CA ASP A 415 80.88 3.10 69.75
C ASP A 415 80.23 4.32 69.05
N LYS A 416 81.05 5.13 68.38
CA LYS A 416 80.60 6.35 67.67
C LYS A 416 79.64 6.05 66.52
N SER A 417 79.73 4.83 65.96
CA SER A 417 78.90 4.36 64.85
C SER A 417 77.57 3.74 65.30
N ARG A 418 77.38 3.52 66.62
CA ARG A 418 76.22 2.84 67.24
C ARG A 418 75.94 1.48 66.61
N THR A 419 76.99 0.77 66.19
CA THR A 419 76.88 -0.55 65.55
C THR A 419 76.73 -1.68 66.56
N ARG A 420 76.75 -1.35 67.87
CA ARG A 420 76.75 -2.29 69.00
C ARG A 420 77.97 -3.21 68.99
N ARG A 421 79.03 -2.80 68.30
CA ARG A 421 80.32 -3.49 68.20
C ARG A 421 81.40 -2.44 68.20
N LEU A 422 82.48 -2.72 68.91
CA LEU A 422 83.67 -1.88 68.86
C LEU A 422 84.64 -2.51 67.86
N GLU A 423 85.04 -1.74 66.85
CA GLU A 423 86.12 -2.16 65.96
C GLU A 423 87.42 -2.33 66.77
N PRO A 424 88.39 -3.16 66.35
CA PRO A 424 89.56 -3.49 67.17
C PRO A 424 90.32 -2.28 67.73
N LYS A 425 90.34 -1.17 66.99
CA LYS A 425 90.94 0.10 67.43
C LYS A 425 90.10 0.80 68.51
N GLU A 426 88.79 0.86 68.36
CA GLU A 426 87.85 1.44 69.33
C GLU A 426 87.80 0.60 70.60
N PHE A 427 87.83 -0.73 70.46
CA PHE A 427 87.88 -1.67 71.59
C PHE A 427 89.16 -1.48 72.40
N ARG A 428 90.31 -1.34 71.73
CA ARG A 428 91.58 -1.04 72.39
C ARG A 428 91.51 0.27 73.16
N SER A 429 90.97 1.33 72.56
CA SER A 429 90.78 2.62 73.24
C SER A 429 89.83 2.54 74.44
N CYS A 430 88.75 1.75 74.33
CA CYS A 430 87.82 1.49 75.44
C CYS A 430 88.49 0.73 76.60
N LEU A 431 89.34 -0.25 76.31
CA LEU A 431 90.06 -0.98 77.36
C LEU A 431 91.07 -0.08 78.09
N ILE A 432 91.75 0.81 77.35
CA ILE A 432 92.67 1.80 77.94
C ILE A 432 91.89 2.77 78.85
N SER A 433 90.70 3.24 78.45
CA SER A 433 89.90 4.14 79.30
C SER A 433 89.42 3.48 80.59
N LEU A 434 89.22 2.15 80.56
CA LEU A 434 88.86 1.33 81.73
C LEU A 434 90.08 0.94 82.58
N GLY A 435 91.27 1.50 82.29
CA GLY A 435 92.48 1.32 83.09
C GLY A 435 93.34 0.11 82.71
N TYR A 436 93.01 -0.60 81.62
CA TYR A 436 93.84 -1.72 81.13
C TYR A 436 94.98 -1.21 80.23
N ASN A 437 96.21 -1.34 80.70
CA ASN A 437 97.41 -1.01 79.91
C ASN A 437 97.75 -2.13 78.91
N ILE A 438 97.28 -1.99 77.67
CA ILE A 438 97.62 -2.90 76.57
C ILE A 438 98.97 -2.46 75.97
N ARG A 439 100.05 -3.17 76.33
CA ARG A 439 101.40 -2.96 75.78
C ARG A 439 101.37 -3.10 74.25
N ASP A 440 102.05 -2.19 73.55
CA ASP A 440 102.32 -2.28 72.12
C ASP A 440 103.34 -3.40 71.85
N ASP A 441 102.87 -4.61 71.54
CA ASP A 441 103.72 -5.54 70.80
C ASP A 441 103.81 -5.05 69.35
N LYS A 442 104.86 -4.27 69.07
CA LYS A 442 105.30 -4.00 67.70
C LYS A 442 105.96 -5.25 67.11
N GLN A 443 105.23 -5.88 66.19
CA GLN A 443 105.67 -6.56 64.95
C GLN A 443 106.87 -7.52 64.97
N VAL A 444 106.64 -8.75 64.50
CA VAL A 444 107.57 -9.49 63.62
C VAL A 444 106.75 -10.24 62.56
N GLY A 445 106.97 -9.93 61.27
CA GLY A 445 106.52 -10.71 60.11
C GLY A 445 105.31 -10.18 59.38
#